data_AF-A0AAW0JX32-F1
#
_entry.id   AF-A0AAW0JX32-F1
#
_cell.length_a   1.000
_cell.length_b   1.000
_cell.length_c   1.000
_cell.angle_alpha   90.00
_cell.angle_beta   90.00
_cell.angle_gamma   90.00
#
_symmetry.space_group_name_H-M   'P 1'
#
loop_
_entity.id
_entity.type
_entity.pdbx_description
1 polymer ?
#
loop_
_entity_poly.entity_id
_entity_poly.type
_entity_poly.pdbx_seq_one_letter_code
_entity_poly.pdbx_strand_id
1 'polypeptide(L)'
;MEKEHFALLSSDDPFPRNHFSKHLHCKLNLSVSNSDPNPGPPNRLVLKKQMKERGFFAYPSDFVELHFPFKYLEKEFIYIVGSSNGIVCLLDATPSNTDYDIVPILWNPSIRKAIYLPRPAVKFPFSYLPMEHDGFGYDPITDDYKLVRIVYLYGWGNQHTREKISPLVQIFSLRTGVWRTIPDPGSQFHIVHQSDSVFVNGSVHWLAETEKNIRFDSDDDDDDDTFRNGIFTFDIGDDTFHEMAVPKCVELVYDLNMNLAVLGGSLALIPWNRWNLGVEQYSVWVMKEYGVAESWTKIFDIDVGEGLGRVVGFTNNGEALVTKDGKLLFYNPSSRRTLNPHIHAQPASLYLDTYMDSLVLLNVEDGALGR
;
A
#
# COMPACT_ATOMS: atom_id res chain seq x y z
N MET A 1 2.60 -12.13 -34.92
CA MET A 1 3.59 -11.03 -34.95
C MET A 1 2.88 -9.78 -34.49
N GLU A 2 3.48 -9.15 -33.49
CA GLU A 2 3.24 -7.79 -32.98
C GLU A 2 1.79 -7.44 -32.58
N LYS A 3 1.52 -7.64 -31.29
CA LYS A 3 0.70 -6.69 -30.54
C LYS A 3 1.67 -5.68 -29.92
N GLU A 4 1.75 -4.51 -30.52
CA GLU A 4 2.21 -3.32 -29.82
C GLU A 4 1.10 -2.89 -28.84
N HIS A 5 1.50 -2.65 -27.59
CA HIS A 5 0.65 -2.13 -26.52
C HIS A 5 1.08 -0.68 -26.22
N PHE A 6 0.10 0.21 -26.05
CA PHE A 6 0.30 1.63 -25.75
C PHE A 6 0.02 1.91 -24.25
N ALA A 7 0.74 2.88 -23.68
CA ALA A 7 0.68 3.35 -22.28
C ALA A 7 0.11 4.80 -22.18
N LEU A 8 0.14 5.41 -20.97
CA LEU A 8 0.05 6.85 -20.55
C LEU A 8 -1.14 7.19 -19.58
N LEU A 9 -1.13 8.14 -18.61
CA LEU A 9 -0.15 9.12 -18.05
C LEU A 9 -0.63 9.79 -16.72
N SER A 10 0.35 10.11 -15.86
CA SER A 10 0.66 11.37 -15.13
C SER A 10 -0.40 12.27 -14.45
N SER A 11 -0.10 12.68 -13.21
CA SER A 11 -0.02 14.11 -12.86
C SER A 11 1.16 14.42 -11.92
N ASP A 12 2.10 15.21 -12.45
CA ASP A 12 3.14 16.03 -11.80
C ASP A 12 3.45 15.81 -10.31
N ASP A 13 4.50 15.04 -10.04
CA ASP A 13 5.34 15.15 -8.84
C ASP A 13 6.77 15.48 -9.32
N PRO A 14 7.50 16.44 -8.72
CA PRO A 14 8.76 16.92 -9.27
C PRO A 14 9.88 15.93 -8.94
N PHE A 15 9.89 14.77 -9.58
CA PHE A 15 10.98 13.82 -9.44
C PHE A 15 12.21 14.25 -10.26
N PRO A 16 13.43 14.07 -9.75
CA PRO A 16 14.64 14.36 -10.49
C PRO A 16 14.69 13.50 -11.76
N ARG A 17 14.64 14.15 -12.93
CA ARG A 17 14.79 13.57 -14.28
C ARG A 17 16.03 12.66 -14.46
N ASN A 18 16.90 12.59 -13.46
CA ASN A 18 18.17 11.90 -13.49
C ASN A 18 18.10 10.42 -13.05
N HIS A 19 17.02 9.92 -12.43
CA HIS A 19 16.97 8.51 -11.98
C HIS A 19 17.06 7.52 -13.17
N PHE A 20 16.30 7.75 -14.25
CA PHE A 20 16.43 6.95 -15.48
C PHE A 20 17.81 7.07 -16.15
N SER A 21 18.43 8.25 -16.07
CA SER A 21 19.73 8.49 -16.72
C SER A 21 20.87 7.68 -16.10
N LYS A 22 20.81 7.37 -14.79
CA LYS A 22 21.82 6.57 -14.09
C LYS A 22 21.80 5.09 -14.52
N HIS A 23 20.65 4.58 -14.95
CA HIS A 23 20.47 3.18 -15.37
C HIS A 23 20.59 2.98 -16.89
N LEU A 24 20.69 4.06 -17.68
CA LEU A 24 20.67 4.01 -19.15
C LEU A 24 22.04 3.87 -19.84
N HIS A 25 23.13 3.60 -19.12
CA HIS A 25 24.44 3.37 -19.75
C HIS A 25 24.56 1.97 -20.38
N CYS A 26 23.69 1.67 -21.35
CA CYS A 26 23.84 0.52 -22.24
C CYS A 26 23.98 1.05 -23.68
N LYS A 27 25.19 0.98 -24.25
CA LYS A 27 25.43 1.31 -25.66
C LYS A 27 24.80 0.22 -26.54
N LEU A 28 23.58 0.45 -27.00
CA LEU A 28 22.95 -0.35 -28.06
C LEU A 28 23.32 0.25 -29.43
N ASN A 29 24.27 -0.40 -30.11
CA ASN A 29 24.51 -0.18 -31.54
C ASN A 29 23.40 -0.86 -32.34
N LEU A 30 22.54 -0.08 -33.01
CA LEU A 30 21.55 -0.59 -33.96
C LEU A 30 21.87 -0.06 -35.37
N SER A 31 22.24 -0.95 -36.27
CA SER A 31 22.38 -0.68 -37.70
C SER A 31 21.03 -0.80 -38.41
N VAL A 32 20.74 0.18 -39.28
CA VAL A 32 19.51 0.31 -40.08
C VAL A 32 19.66 -0.41 -41.44
N SER A 33 18.60 -1.06 -41.93
CA SER A 33 18.40 -1.28 -43.37
C SER A 33 16.91 -1.30 -43.73
N ASN A 34 16.52 -0.47 -44.72
CA ASN A 34 15.17 -0.32 -45.31
C ASN A 34 15.04 -1.05 -46.67
N SER A 35 13.83 -1.50 -47.01
CA SER A 35 13.18 -1.64 -48.36
C SER A 35 12.02 -2.67 -48.27
N ASP A 36 10.80 -2.58 -48.83
CA ASP A 36 10.07 -1.68 -49.76
C ASP A 36 8.52 -2.05 -49.74
N PRO A 37 7.59 -1.73 -50.70
CA PRO A 37 6.32 -1.03 -50.43
C PRO A 37 4.99 -1.79 -50.76
N ASN A 38 3.86 -1.19 -50.34
CA ASN A 38 2.45 -1.66 -50.38
C ASN A 38 1.79 -1.61 -51.79
N PRO A 39 0.63 -2.29 -52.08
CA PRO A 39 -0.70 -1.73 -51.75
C PRO A 39 -1.84 -2.72 -51.36
N GLY A 40 -2.58 -2.41 -50.28
CA GLY A 40 -4.07 -2.45 -50.24
C GLY A 40 -4.82 -3.59 -49.49
N PRO A 41 -5.59 -3.32 -48.40
CA PRO A 41 -6.21 -4.34 -47.53
C PRO A 41 -7.76 -4.52 -47.69
N PRO A 42 -8.36 -5.64 -47.22
CA PRO A 42 -9.80 -5.79 -47.04
C PRO A 42 -10.37 -4.90 -45.91
N ASN A 43 -11.60 -4.43 -46.12
CA ASN A 43 -12.25 -3.30 -45.46
C ASN A 43 -12.49 -3.41 -43.92
N ARG A 44 -11.99 -2.41 -43.18
CA ARG A 44 -12.07 -2.23 -41.71
C ARG A 44 -13.48 -2.09 -41.14
N LEU A 45 -14.51 -1.84 -41.97
CA LEU A 45 -15.90 -1.65 -41.54
C LEU A 45 -16.62 -2.95 -41.17
N VAL A 46 -16.28 -4.06 -41.85
CA VAL A 46 -16.96 -5.35 -41.67
C VAL A 46 -16.51 -6.03 -40.36
N LEU A 47 -15.22 -5.92 -40.04
CA LEU A 47 -14.66 -6.34 -38.75
C LEU A 47 -15.16 -5.47 -37.58
N LYS A 48 -15.29 -4.15 -37.78
CA LYS A 48 -15.83 -3.23 -36.77
C LYS A 48 -17.29 -3.52 -36.38
N LYS A 49 -18.12 -4.02 -37.30
CA LYS A 49 -19.54 -4.31 -37.00
C LYS A 49 -19.70 -5.60 -36.19
N GLN A 50 -18.89 -6.63 -36.47
CA GLN A 50 -18.89 -7.89 -35.72
C GLN A 50 -18.22 -7.78 -34.33
N MET A 51 -17.21 -6.92 -34.17
CA MET A 51 -16.61 -6.63 -32.85
C MET A 51 -17.51 -5.79 -31.94
N LYS A 52 -18.48 -5.05 -32.50
CA LYS A 52 -19.41 -4.21 -31.73
C LYS A 52 -20.60 -4.97 -31.14
N GLU A 53 -20.84 -6.20 -31.59
CA GLU A 53 -22.04 -6.97 -31.21
C GLU A 53 -21.77 -8.08 -30.18
N ARG A 54 -20.51 -8.52 -29.96
CA ARG A 54 -20.19 -9.60 -29.00
C ARG A 54 -18.76 -9.52 -28.42
N GLY A 55 -18.62 -9.20 -27.12
CA GLY A 55 -17.39 -9.42 -26.31
C GLY A 55 -16.99 -8.17 -25.49
N PHE A 56 -17.36 -8.09 -24.21
CA PHE A 56 -16.56 -8.46 -23.02
C PHE A 56 -15.26 -7.65 -22.83
N PHE A 57 -15.21 -6.96 -21.69
CA PHE A 57 -14.17 -6.06 -21.17
C PHE A 57 -14.13 -4.65 -21.76
N ALA A 58 -15.15 -3.85 -21.43
CA ALA A 58 -14.94 -2.42 -21.26
C ALA A 58 -14.34 -2.21 -19.86
N TYR A 59 -13.03 -2.42 -19.71
CA TYR A 59 -12.33 -1.85 -18.57
C TYR A 59 -12.38 -0.31 -18.73
N PRO A 60 -12.53 0.46 -17.64
CA PRO A 60 -12.13 1.85 -17.67
C PRO A 60 -10.68 1.91 -18.15
N SER A 61 -10.33 2.86 -19.01
CA SER A 61 -9.00 3.05 -19.63
C SER A 61 -7.83 3.22 -18.64
N ASP A 62 -8.10 3.21 -17.34
CA ASP A 62 -7.23 3.77 -16.32
C ASP A 62 -6.57 2.67 -15.44
N PHE A 63 -6.87 1.39 -15.67
CA PHE A 63 -6.34 0.27 -14.88
C PHE A 63 -5.49 -0.68 -15.71
N VAL A 64 -4.38 -1.12 -15.12
CA VAL A 64 -3.54 -2.21 -15.65
C VAL A 64 -3.59 -3.36 -14.67
N GLU A 65 -4.09 -4.51 -15.12
CA GLU A 65 -3.99 -5.75 -14.35
C GLU A 65 -2.56 -6.28 -14.44
N LEU A 66 -1.89 -6.36 -13.30
CA LEU A 66 -0.54 -6.91 -13.22
C LEU A 66 -0.62 -8.40 -12.89
N HIS A 67 -0.25 -9.23 -13.86
CA HIS A 67 -0.18 -10.67 -13.63
C HIS A 67 1.12 -11.03 -12.92
N PHE A 68 0.99 -11.50 -11.69
CA PHE A 68 2.13 -11.97 -10.92
C PHE A 68 2.81 -13.17 -11.63
N PRO A 69 4.12 -13.12 -11.89
CA PRO A 69 4.78 -14.05 -12.82
C PRO A 69 5.00 -15.46 -12.23
N PHE A 70 4.82 -15.66 -10.93
CA PHE A 70 5.12 -16.92 -10.25
C PHE A 70 3.89 -17.81 -10.15
N LYS A 71 3.78 -18.76 -11.07
CA LYS A 71 2.68 -19.75 -11.11
C LYS A 71 2.79 -20.85 -10.05
N TYR A 72 3.96 -21.01 -9.42
CA TYR A 72 4.23 -22.13 -8.49
C TYR A 72 3.91 -21.83 -7.03
N LEU A 73 3.47 -20.59 -6.73
CA LEU A 73 3.10 -20.14 -5.40
C LEU A 73 1.66 -20.56 -5.06
N GLU A 74 1.30 -21.81 -5.39
CA GLU A 74 -0.06 -22.34 -5.34
C GLU A 74 -0.57 -22.59 -3.90
N LYS A 75 0.19 -22.20 -2.87
CA LYS A 75 -0.12 -22.46 -1.45
C LYS A 75 -0.01 -21.25 -0.53
N GLU A 76 0.13 -20.03 -1.07
CA GLU A 76 0.82 -18.97 -0.33
C GLU A 76 -0.08 -17.83 0.19
N PHE A 77 0.20 -17.41 1.43
CA PHE A 77 -0.33 -16.19 2.03
C PHE A 77 0.58 -15.02 1.61
N ILE A 78 0.39 -14.54 0.39
CA ILE A 78 1.12 -13.37 -0.12
C ILE A 78 0.31 -12.12 0.16
N TYR A 79 0.94 -11.12 0.76
CA TYR A 79 0.37 -9.79 0.93
C TYR A 79 1.25 -8.71 0.32
N ILE A 80 0.62 -7.64 -0.15
CA ILE A 80 1.31 -6.46 -0.69
C ILE A 80 1.54 -5.49 0.46
N VAL A 81 2.79 -5.13 0.69
CA VAL A 81 3.16 -4.12 1.70
C VAL A 81 2.90 -2.72 1.18
N GLY A 82 3.28 -2.50 -0.09
CA GLY A 82 3.26 -1.21 -0.73
C GLY A 82 3.86 -1.27 -2.12
N SER A 83 3.69 -0.21 -2.90
CA SER A 83 4.46 0.02 -4.11
C SER A 83 5.12 1.40 -4.09
N SER A 84 6.23 1.51 -4.81
CA SER A 84 6.93 2.79 -4.96
C SER A 84 7.74 2.76 -6.24
N ASN A 85 7.62 3.80 -7.08
CA ASN A 85 8.47 4.01 -8.26
C ASN A 85 8.62 2.75 -9.16
N GLY A 86 7.52 2.05 -9.41
CA GLY A 86 7.47 0.85 -10.26
C GLY A 86 7.92 -0.46 -9.62
N ILE A 87 8.30 -0.44 -8.35
CA ILE A 87 8.58 -1.63 -7.55
C ILE A 87 7.40 -1.92 -6.62
N VAL A 88 6.96 -3.17 -6.59
CA VAL A 88 5.97 -3.69 -5.65
C VAL A 88 6.69 -4.52 -4.61
N CYS A 89 6.46 -4.22 -3.33
CA CYS A 89 6.96 -5.02 -2.22
C CYS A 89 5.87 -5.99 -1.74
N LEU A 90 6.24 -7.26 -1.71
CA LEU A 90 5.39 -8.37 -1.30
C LEU A 90 6.03 -9.08 -0.11
N LEU A 91 5.20 -9.71 0.69
CA LEU A 91 5.62 -10.58 1.76
C LEU A 91 4.93 -11.92 1.59
N ASP A 92 5.74 -12.98 1.55
CA ASP A 92 5.29 -14.35 1.58
C ASP A 92 5.28 -14.83 3.04
N ALA A 93 4.09 -15.06 3.57
CA ALA A 93 3.84 -15.61 4.91
C ALA A 93 3.40 -17.09 4.86
N THR A 94 3.78 -17.83 3.81
CA THR A 94 3.52 -19.26 3.73
C THR A 94 4.13 -19.96 4.94
N PRO A 95 3.36 -20.79 5.68
CA PRO A 95 3.88 -21.50 6.84
C PRO A 95 5.09 -22.34 6.45
N SER A 96 6.28 -21.92 6.86
CA SER A 96 7.47 -22.75 6.79
C SER A 96 7.52 -23.64 8.04
N ASN A 97 8.30 -24.74 7.99
CA ASN A 97 8.57 -25.57 9.17
C ASN A 97 9.53 -24.89 10.17
N THR A 98 9.74 -23.58 10.05
CA THR A 98 10.64 -22.76 10.85
C THR A 98 9.90 -21.53 11.37
N ASP A 99 10.28 -21.06 12.56
CA ASP A 99 9.57 -20.03 13.32
C ASP A 99 9.37 -18.74 12.49
N TYR A 100 8.11 -18.31 12.31
CA TYR A 100 7.69 -17.00 11.79
C TYR A 100 8.56 -16.43 10.65
N ASP A 101 8.78 -17.21 9.58
CA ASP A 101 9.48 -16.73 8.39
C ASP A 101 8.52 -15.94 7.50
N ILE A 102 8.62 -14.61 7.54
CA ILE A 102 8.13 -13.78 6.43
C ILE A 102 9.26 -13.58 5.45
N VAL A 103 9.01 -13.85 4.16
CA VAL A 103 10.00 -13.70 3.09
C VAL A 103 9.63 -12.49 2.23
N PRO A 104 10.38 -11.38 2.31
CA PRO A 104 10.15 -10.24 1.45
C PRO A 104 10.57 -10.50 0.02
N ILE A 105 9.76 -10.01 -0.91
CA ILE A 105 9.98 -10.10 -2.35
C ILE A 105 9.81 -8.69 -2.92
N LEU A 106 10.79 -8.23 -3.69
CA LEU A 106 10.63 -7.04 -4.52
C LEU A 106 10.36 -7.47 -5.94
N TRP A 107 9.24 -7.01 -6.48
CA TRP A 107 8.81 -7.31 -7.83
C TRP A 107 8.80 -6.04 -8.68
N ASN A 108 9.50 -6.07 -9.81
CA ASN A 108 9.36 -5.10 -10.88
C ASN A 108 8.51 -5.72 -12.02
N PRO A 109 7.24 -5.29 -12.17
CA PRO A 109 6.38 -5.79 -13.24
C PRO A 109 6.85 -5.40 -14.65
N SER A 110 7.49 -4.22 -14.83
CA SER A 110 7.91 -3.70 -16.14
C SER A 110 8.94 -4.59 -16.82
N ILE A 111 9.90 -5.08 -16.04
CA ILE A 111 10.95 -5.99 -16.52
C ILE A 111 10.66 -7.45 -16.18
N ARG A 112 9.47 -7.74 -15.61
CA ARG A 112 9.01 -9.08 -15.21
C ARG A 112 10.01 -9.82 -14.31
N LYS A 113 10.63 -9.10 -13.39
CA LYS A 113 11.67 -9.62 -12.49
C LYS A 113 11.24 -9.47 -11.05
N ALA A 114 11.44 -10.49 -10.24
CA ALA A 114 11.36 -10.34 -8.79
C ALA A 114 12.59 -10.95 -8.13
N ILE A 115 12.93 -10.40 -6.98
CA ILE A 115 14.05 -10.84 -6.15
C ILE A 115 13.52 -11.14 -4.74
N TYR A 116 14.05 -12.21 -4.15
CA TYR A 116 13.84 -12.50 -2.73
C TYR A 116 14.86 -11.69 -1.92
N LEU A 117 14.40 -11.06 -0.86
CA LEU A 117 15.27 -10.36 0.08
C LEU A 117 15.75 -11.32 1.17
N PRO A 118 16.90 -11.03 1.81
CA PRO A 118 17.32 -11.75 3.00
C PRO A 118 16.21 -11.74 4.05
N ARG A 119 16.07 -12.83 4.80
CA ARG A 119 15.14 -12.87 5.92
C ARG A 119 15.65 -11.96 7.06
N PRO A 120 14.76 -11.28 7.77
CA PRO A 120 15.14 -10.59 9.00
C PRO A 120 15.62 -11.63 10.01
N ALA A 121 16.90 -11.59 10.38
CA ALA A 121 17.56 -12.62 11.20
C ALA A 121 17.21 -12.54 12.70
N VAL A 122 15.92 -12.52 13.04
CA VAL A 122 15.44 -12.42 14.42
C VAL A 122 14.53 -13.60 14.74
N LYS A 123 14.80 -14.27 15.86
CA LYS A 123 13.97 -15.36 16.38
C LYS A 123 13.20 -14.86 17.59
N PHE A 124 11.90 -15.13 17.60
CA PHE A 124 11.05 -14.81 18.73
C PHE A 124 10.83 -16.05 19.61
N PRO A 125 10.77 -15.91 20.95
CA PRO A 125 10.44 -17.04 21.80
C PRO A 125 9.01 -17.53 21.53
N PHE A 126 8.79 -18.84 21.61
CA PHE A 126 7.48 -19.49 21.41
C PHE A 126 6.36 -18.96 22.32
N SER A 127 6.71 -18.31 23.44
CA SER A 127 5.77 -17.74 24.39
C SER A 127 5.15 -16.42 23.94
N TYR A 128 5.59 -15.85 22.82
CA TYR A 128 5.07 -14.61 22.27
C TYR A 128 4.35 -14.82 20.94
N LEU A 129 3.30 -14.04 20.70
CA LEU A 129 2.68 -13.89 19.38
C LEU A 129 3.19 -12.57 18.79
N PRO A 130 4.05 -12.61 17.75
CA PRO A 130 4.48 -11.42 17.05
C PRO A 130 3.32 -10.86 16.22
N MET A 131 3.08 -9.56 16.32
CA MET A 131 2.22 -8.81 15.42
C MET A 131 3.10 -7.89 14.59
N GLU A 132 3.05 -8.06 13.27
CA GLU A 132 3.94 -7.38 12.34
C GLU A 132 3.20 -6.31 11.55
N HIS A 133 3.84 -5.15 11.42
CA HIS A 133 3.41 -4.07 10.55
C HIS A 133 4.58 -3.68 9.65
N ASP A 134 4.34 -3.83 8.36
CA ASP A 134 5.35 -3.59 7.34
C ASP A 134 5.04 -2.30 6.58
N GLY A 135 6.08 -1.68 6.05
CA GLY A 135 6.02 -0.43 5.32
C GLY A 135 7.06 -0.38 4.21
N PHE A 136 6.69 0.09 3.03
CA PHE A 136 7.61 0.15 1.89
C PHE A 136 7.64 1.55 1.29
N GLY A 137 8.85 2.05 1.02
CA GLY A 137 9.04 3.39 0.48
C GLY A 137 10.38 3.59 -0.22
N TYR A 138 10.49 4.71 -0.93
CA TYR A 138 11.70 5.10 -1.63
C TYR A 138 12.28 6.38 -1.02
N ASP A 139 13.58 6.35 -0.76
CA ASP A 139 14.38 7.48 -0.30
C ASP A 139 15.04 8.19 -1.51
N PRO A 140 14.58 9.39 -1.90
CA PRO A 140 15.15 10.13 -3.03
C PRO A 140 16.54 10.71 -2.75
N ILE A 141 16.89 10.92 -1.49
CA ILE A 141 18.20 11.48 -1.11
C ILE A 141 19.27 10.41 -1.29
N THR A 142 18.96 9.20 -0.86
CA THR A 142 19.91 8.09 -0.89
C THR A 142 19.78 7.16 -2.10
N ASP A 143 18.75 7.38 -2.94
CA ASP A 143 18.44 6.59 -4.14
C ASP A 143 18.23 5.11 -3.76
N ASP A 144 17.41 4.88 -2.75
CA ASP A 144 17.28 3.60 -2.07
C ASP A 144 15.83 3.22 -1.81
N TYR A 145 15.52 1.94 -1.92
CA TYR A 145 14.23 1.40 -1.51
C TYR A 145 14.39 0.79 -0.14
N LYS A 146 13.51 1.16 0.78
CA LYS A 146 13.55 0.66 2.15
C LYS A 146 12.25 -0.08 2.49
N LEU A 147 12.41 -1.21 3.18
CA LEU A 147 11.32 -1.96 3.80
C LEU A 147 11.48 -1.83 5.31
N VAL A 148 10.47 -1.27 5.96
CA VAL A 148 10.35 -1.11 7.41
C VAL A 148 9.50 -2.25 7.93
N ARG A 149 9.98 -2.92 8.97
CA ARG A 149 9.28 -3.98 9.68
C ARG A 149 9.19 -3.61 11.15
N ILE A 150 7.99 -3.55 11.69
CA ILE A 150 7.70 -3.24 13.08
C ILE A 150 7.03 -4.46 13.70
N VAL A 151 7.59 -4.99 14.79
CA VAL A 151 7.07 -6.19 15.47
C VAL A 151 6.75 -5.89 16.92
N TYR A 152 5.48 -6.04 17.28
CA TYR A 152 5.00 -6.04 18.67
C TYR A 152 4.97 -7.46 19.20
N LEU A 153 5.42 -7.66 20.44
CA LEU A 153 5.46 -8.97 21.09
C LEU A 153 4.42 -9.03 22.21
N TYR A 154 3.36 -9.82 22.00
CA TYR A 154 2.34 -10.08 23.03
C TYR A 154 2.60 -11.42 23.70
N GLY A 155 2.70 -11.44 25.04
CA GLY A 155 2.91 -12.67 25.80
C GLY A 155 1.66 -13.56 25.86
N TRP A 156 1.84 -14.89 25.88
CA TRP A 156 0.75 -15.83 26.17
C TRP A 156 0.35 -15.77 27.67
N GLY A 157 -0.83 -15.23 27.98
CA GLY A 157 -1.48 -15.37 29.30
C GLY A 157 -1.90 -14.05 29.98
N ASN A 158 -2.69 -14.17 31.07
CA ASN A 158 -3.24 -13.08 31.92
C ASN A 158 -2.18 -12.26 32.67
N GLN A 159 -1.08 -11.88 32.03
CA GLN A 159 -0.20 -10.85 32.56
C GLN A 159 -0.76 -9.50 32.15
N HIS A 160 -1.67 -9.00 32.99
CA HIS A 160 -2.08 -7.59 33.05
C HIS A 160 -0.92 -6.64 33.40
N THR A 161 0.33 -7.09 33.33
CA THR A 161 1.49 -6.20 33.35
C THR A 161 1.60 -5.60 31.97
N ARG A 162 0.96 -4.44 31.80
CA ARG A 162 1.18 -3.43 30.76
C ARG A 162 2.63 -2.91 30.78
N GLU A 163 3.63 -3.78 30.85
CA GLU A 163 4.99 -3.36 30.54
C GLU A 163 4.99 -3.06 29.05
N LYS A 164 5.06 -1.77 28.73
CA LYS A 164 5.06 -1.25 27.37
C LYS A 164 6.38 -1.64 26.71
N ILE A 165 6.47 -2.87 26.22
CA ILE A 165 7.64 -3.37 25.51
C ILE A 165 7.76 -2.55 24.22
N SER A 166 8.88 -1.84 24.06
CA SER A 166 9.17 -1.14 22.81
C SER A 166 9.15 -2.14 21.64
N PRO A 167 8.50 -1.80 20.52
CA PRO A 167 8.48 -2.69 19.36
C PRO A 167 9.89 -2.92 18.84
N LEU A 168 10.10 -4.09 18.21
CA LEU A 168 11.29 -4.30 17.39
C LEU A 168 11.08 -3.59 16.06
N VAL A 169 11.98 -2.68 15.70
CA VAL A 169 11.96 -2.00 14.40
C VAL A 169 13.18 -2.40 13.58
N GLN A 170 12.96 -2.96 12.40
CA GLN A 170 14.00 -3.33 11.44
C GLN A 170 13.77 -2.65 10.11
N ILE A 171 14.88 -2.27 9.46
CA ILE A 171 14.85 -1.61 8.16
C ILE A 171 15.80 -2.34 7.24
N PHE A 172 15.24 -2.82 6.13
CA PHE A 172 16.01 -3.32 5.02
C PHE A 172 16.30 -2.17 4.05
N SER A 173 17.52 -2.09 3.55
CA SER A 173 17.92 -1.18 2.48
C SER A 173 18.29 -1.99 1.25
N LEU A 174 17.63 -1.75 0.12
CA LEU A 174 17.92 -2.45 -1.13
C LEU A 174 19.34 -2.17 -1.63
N ARG A 175 19.78 -0.92 -1.48
CA ARG A 175 21.12 -0.48 -1.89
C ARG A 175 22.23 -1.18 -1.13
N THR A 176 22.05 -1.44 0.16
CA THR A 176 23.05 -2.12 1.00
C THR A 176 22.84 -3.63 1.07
N GLY A 177 21.63 -4.11 0.78
CA GLY A 177 21.24 -5.52 0.82
C GLY A 177 21.18 -6.11 2.22
N VAL A 178 21.11 -5.28 3.26
CA VAL A 178 21.14 -5.73 4.65
C VAL A 178 20.01 -5.13 5.49
N TRP A 179 19.60 -5.89 6.50
CA TRP A 179 18.74 -5.42 7.58
C TRP A 179 19.57 -4.71 8.65
N ARG A 180 19.01 -3.63 9.20
CA ARG A 180 19.47 -3.02 10.44
C ARG A 180 18.33 -2.85 11.41
N THR A 181 18.63 -2.90 12.71
CA THR A 181 17.64 -2.68 13.77
C THR A 181 17.78 -1.25 14.30
N ILE A 182 16.65 -0.56 14.52
CA ILE A 182 16.65 0.71 15.25
C ILE A 182 16.68 0.40 16.74
N PRO A 183 17.71 0.86 17.48
CA PRO A 183 17.74 0.69 18.93
C PRO A 183 16.74 1.63 19.59
N ASP A 184 15.97 1.11 20.56
CA ASP A 184 15.03 1.86 21.39
C ASP A 184 14.13 2.85 20.61
N PRO A 185 13.23 2.35 19.74
CA PRO A 185 12.33 3.20 18.97
C PRO A 185 11.31 3.97 19.83
N GLY A 186 11.32 3.75 21.15
CA GLY A 186 10.30 4.20 22.08
C GLY A 186 9.04 3.33 22.04
N SER A 187 8.31 3.31 23.14
CA SER A 187 7.08 2.51 23.30
C SER A 187 5.81 3.35 23.10
N GLN A 188 5.92 4.55 22.52
CA GLN A 188 4.82 5.53 22.50
C GLN A 188 3.71 5.21 21.49
N PHE A 189 3.94 4.29 20.55
CA PHE A 189 3.01 3.99 19.47
C PHE A 189 2.49 2.55 19.47
N HIS A 190 1.17 2.40 19.37
CA HIS A 190 0.50 1.12 19.17
C HIS A 190 -0.24 1.14 17.84
N ILE A 191 0.37 0.58 16.80
CA ILE A 191 -0.29 0.45 15.49
C ILE A 191 -1.46 -0.50 15.62
N VAL A 192 -2.62 -0.11 15.10
CA VAL A 192 -3.83 -0.93 15.20
C VAL A 192 -3.70 -2.20 14.36
N HIS A 193 -4.23 -3.30 14.87
CA HIS A 193 -4.28 -4.57 14.14
C HIS A 193 -4.99 -4.36 12.79
N GLN A 194 -4.44 -4.94 11.71
CA GLN A 194 -4.91 -4.79 10.32
C GLN A 194 -4.75 -3.38 9.72
N SER A 195 -3.98 -2.47 10.32
CA SER A 195 -3.59 -1.25 9.60
C SER A 195 -2.70 -1.60 8.40
N ASP A 196 -3.24 -1.43 7.19
CA ASP A 196 -2.43 -1.35 5.98
C ASP A 196 -1.53 -0.09 6.05
N SER A 197 -0.37 -0.17 5.42
CA SER A 197 0.57 0.95 5.31
C SER A 197 0.31 1.77 4.05
N VAL A 198 0.57 3.08 4.10
CA VAL A 198 0.60 3.93 2.90
C VAL A 198 1.85 4.79 2.85
N PHE A 199 2.46 4.88 1.66
CA PHE A 199 3.64 5.71 1.43
C PHE A 199 3.26 6.99 0.68
N VAL A 200 3.51 8.14 1.27
CA VAL A 200 3.27 9.46 0.67
C VAL A 200 4.22 10.48 1.30
N ASN A 201 4.66 11.49 0.53
CA ASN A 201 5.54 12.55 1.02
C ASN A 201 6.82 12.07 1.74
N GLY A 202 7.40 10.95 1.30
CA GLY A 202 8.64 10.42 1.86
C GLY A 202 8.48 9.63 3.16
N SER A 203 7.25 9.47 3.67
CA SER A 203 7.00 8.72 4.89
C SER A 203 6.02 7.57 4.67
N VAL A 204 6.18 6.49 5.43
CA VAL A 204 5.19 5.42 5.56
C VAL A 204 4.26 5.74 6.73
N HIS A 205 2.97 5.48 6.57
CA HIS A 205 1.94 5.82 7.54
C HIS A 205 1.14 4.59 7.93
N TRP A 206 0.83 4.47 9.22
CA TRP A 206 -0.08 3.47 9.78
C TRP A 206 -1.08 4.13 10.72
N LEU A 207 -2.27 3.56 10.80
CA LEU A 207 -3.24 3.90 11.83
C LEU A 207 -2.78 3.36 13.18
N ALA A 208 -3.07 4.14 14.21
CA ALA A 208 -2.62 3.79 15.53
C ALA A 208 -3.49 4.36 16.62
N GLU A 209 -3.26 3.83 17.81
CA GLU A 209 -3.88 4.26 19.04
C GLU A 209 -2.80 4.72 20.02
N THR A 210 -3.05 5.85 20.66
CA THR A 210 -2.22 6.38 21.75
C THR A 210 -3.06 6.36 23.03
N GLU A 211 -2.53 5.79 24.11
CA GLU A 211 -3.17 5.88 25.43
C GLU A 211 -3.28 7.35 25.88
N LYS A 212 -4.42 7.75 26.44
CA LYS A 212 -4.45 9.02 27.19
C LYS A 212 -3.47 8.91 28.37
N ASN A 213 -2.59 9.89 28.50
CA ASN A 213 -1.92 10.17 29.78
C ASN A 213 -2.99 10.59 30.80
N ILE A 214 -3.63 9.63 31.48
CA ILE A 214 -4.48 9.92 32.64
C ILE A 214 -3.54 10.29 33.79
N ARG A 215 -3.69 11.49 34.33
CA ARG A 215 -3.07 11.86 35.59
C ARG A 215 -3.69 10.98 36.66
N PHE A 216 -2.87 10.26 37.42
CA PHE A 216 -3.23 9.30 38.48
C PHE A 216 -4.01 9.89 39.69
N ASP A 217 -4.70 11.02 39.55
CA ASP A 217 -5.33 11.75 40.66
C ASP A 217 -6.88 11.68 40.64
N SER A 218 -7.51 10.78 39.88
CA SER A 218 -8.97 10.57 39.95
C SER A 218 -9.30 9.14 40.39
N ASP A 219 -9.79 9.00 41.62
CA ASP A 219 -10.33 7.78 42.24
C ASP A 219 -11.71 7.36 41.65
N ASP A 220 -11.96 7.62 40.37
CA ASP A 220 -13.20 7.20 39.72
C ASP A 220 -12.97 5.83 39.06
N ASP A 221 -13.59 4.79 39.61
CA ASP A 221 -13.59 3.38 39.16
C ASP A 221 -14.22 3.15 37.76
N ASP A 222 -14.35 4.21 36.94
CA ASP A 222 -14.70 4.11 35.51
C ASP A 222 -13.38 4.11 34.70
N ASP A 223 -12.58 3.04 34.85
CA ASP A 223 -11.41 2.75 34.02
C ASP A 223 -11.84 2.40 32.58
N ASP A 224 -12.39 3.38 31.86
CA ASP A 224 -12.49 3.35 30.41
C ASP A 224 -11.14 3.85 29.88
N ASP A 225 -10.24 2.90 29.61
CA ASP A 225 -8.97 3.10 28.94
C ASP A 225 -9.19 3.92 27.67
N THR A 226 -9.12 5.24 27.77
CA THR A 226 -9.52 6.10 26.66
C THR A 226 -8.34 6.25 25.71
N PHE A 227 -8.33 5.42 24.68
CA PHE A 227 -7.42 5.53 23.54
C PHE A 227 -7.77 6.74 22.66
N ARG A 228 -6.77 7.28 21.97
CA ARG A 228 -6.93 8.28 20.93
C ARG A 228 -6.45 7.72 19.61
N ASN A 229 -7.28 7.85 18.58
CA ASN A 229 -6.91 7.53 17.22
C ASN A 229 -5.87 8.53 16.72
N GLY A 230 -4.84 8.02 16.09
CA GLY A 230 -3.73 8.77 15.51
C GLY A 230 -3.19 8.08 14.27
N ILE A 231 -2.20 8.70 13.65
CA ILE A 231 -1.41 8.13 12.57
C ILE A 231 0.04 8.16 13.02
N PHE A 232 0.71 7.01 13.05
CA PHE A 232 2.17 6.99 13.17
C PHE A 232 2.80 6.96 11.81
N THR A 233 3.85 7.75 11.68
CA THR A 233 4.60 7.88 10.44
C THR A 233 6.04 7.52 10.68
N PHE A 234 6.66 6.88 9.69
CA PHE A 234 8.09 6.66 9.64
C PHE A 234 8.65 7.37 8.41
N ASP A 235 9.50 8.38 8.63
CA ASP A 235 10.18 9.07 7.54
C ASP A 235 11.34 8.21 7.04
N ILE A 236 11.28 7.88 5.75
CA ILE A 236 12.21 6.96 5.10
C ILE A 236 13.57 7.62 4.85
N GLY A 237 13.66 8.95 4.81
CA GLY A 237 14.90 9.68 4.58
C GLY A 237 15.74 9.84 5.84
N ASP A 238 15.12 10.20 6.95
CA ASP A 238 15.82 10.45 8.23
C ASP A 238 15.77 9.28 9.23
N ASP A 239 14.99 8.24 8.90
CA ASP A 239 14.75 7.07 9.73
C ASP A 239 14.12 7.37 11.10
N THR A 240 13.23 8.36 11.17
CA THR A 240 12.56 8.78 12.42
C THR A 240 11.06 8.55 12.41
N PHE A 241 10.49 8.42 13.62
CA PHE A 241 9.06 8.26 13.83
C PHE A 241 8.41 9.59 14.24
N HIS A 242 7.21 9.84 13.73
CA HIS A 242 6.37 10.96 14.13
C HIS A 242 4.93 10.51 14.36
N GLU A 243 4.19 11.34 15.10
CA GLU A 243 2.76 11.21 15.28
C GLU A 243 2.06 12.29 14.46
N MET A 244 0.97 11.93 13.81
CA MET A 244 0.06 12.85 13.15
C MET A 244 -1.36 12.65 13.65
N ALA A 245 -2.08 13.76 13.78
CA ALA A 245 -3.47 13.73 14.17
C ALA A 245 -4.36 13.21 13.03
N VAL A 246 -5.40 12.48 13.39
CA VAL A 246 -6.57 12.21 12.53
C VAL A 246 -7.56 13.40 12.60
N PRO A 247 -8.61 13.45 11.76
CA PRO A 247 -9.68 14.43 11.92
C PRO A 247 -10.30 14.36 13.33
N LYS A 248 -10.55 15.54 13.92
CA LYS A 248 -11.05 15.66 15.30
C LYS A 248 -12.38 14.92 15.56
N CYS A 249 -13.20 14.75 14.53
CA CYS A 249 -14.46 14.01 14.62
C CYS A 249 -14.29 12.49 14.80
N VAL A 250 -13.09 11.95 14.53
CA VAL A 250 -12.76 10.52 14.69
C VAL A 250 -11.69 10.25 15.75
N GLU A 251 -11.01 11.28 16.26
CA GLU A 251 -9.93 11.17 17.26
C GLU A 251 -10.32 10.37 18.51
N LEU A 252 -11.54 10.57 19.02
CA LEU A 252 -12.03 9.97 20.27
C LEU A 252 -13.09 8.89 20.03
N VAL A 253 -13.18 8.36 18.81
CA VAL A 253 -14.18 7.36 18.47
C VAL A 253 -13.61 5.97 18.71
N TYR A 254 -14.20 5.25 19.67
CA TYR A 254 -13.84 3.88 20.02
C TYR A 254 -14.29 2.88 18.93
N ASP A 255 -13.52 1.80 18.74
CA ASP A 255 -13.78 0.71 17.78
C ASP A 255 -14.06 1.18 16.33
N LEU A 256 -13.47 2.31 15.92
CA LEU A 256 -13.63 2.82 14.56
C LEU A 256 -12.59 2.20 13.63
N ASN A 257 -13.00 1.20 12.85
CA ASN A 257 -12.19 0.75 11.72
C ASN A 257 -12.02 1.91 10.72
N MET A 258 -10.79 2.12 10.28
CA MET A 258 -10.41 3.16 9.32
C MET A 258 -9.44 2.57 8.30
N ASN A 259 -9.34 3.20 7.13
CA ASN A 259 -8.27 2.94 6.18
C ASN A 259 -7.55 4.24 5.86
N LEU A 260 -6.23 4.13 5.67
CA LEU A 260 -5.45 5.16 5.01
C LEU A 260 -5.40 4.88 3.51
N ALA A 261 -5.32 5.95 2.72
CA ALA A 261 -5.16 5.88 1.28
C ALA A 261 -4.44 7.12 0.75
N VAL A 262 -4.10 7.11 -0.52
CA VAL A 262 -3.64 8.29 -1.25
C VAL A 262 -4.74 8.74 -2.21
N LEU A 263 -5.12 10.02 -2.14
CA LEU A 263 -6.10 10.63 -3.05
C LEU A 263 -5.51 11.93 -3.61
N GLY A 264 -5.26 11.96 -4.92
CA GLY A 264 -4.69 13.13 -5.59
C GLY A 264 -3.31 13.52 -5.04
N GLY A 265 -2.49 12.55 -4.65
CA GLY A 265 -1.17 12.78 -4.05
C GLY A 265 -1.21 13.21 -2.56
N SER A 266 -2.39 13.33 -1.96
CA SER A 266 -2.54 13.68 -0.55
C SER A 266 -2.94 12.48 0.30
N LEU A 267 -2.56 12.48 1.57
CA LEU A 267 -2.98 11.48 2.54
C LEU A 267 -4.50 11.59 2.77
N ALA A 268 -5.18 10.46 2.70
CA ALA A 268 -6.61 10.34 2.92
C ALA A 268 -6.92 9.36 4.04
N LEU A 269 -7.98 9.65 4.79
CA LEU A 269 -8.52 8.80 5.85
C LEU A 269 -9.98 8.48 5.56
N ILE A 270 -10.33 7.20 5.68
CA ILE A 270 -11.68 6.71 5.40
C ILE A 270 -12.15 5.84 6.57
N PRO A 271 -12.97 6.40 7.48
CA PRO A 271 -13.69 5.62 8.46
C PRO A 271 -14.63 4.64 7.79
N TRP A 272 -14.65 3.39 8.24
CA TRP A 272 -15.57 2.39 7.73
C TRP A 272 -15.97 1.46 8.88
N ASN A 273 -17.08 1.76 9.54
CA ASN A 273 -17.58 0.88 10.59
C ASN A 273 -19.01 0.46 10.28
N ARG A 274 -19.27 -0.85 10.27
CA ARG A 274 -20.62 -1.42 10.08
C ARG A 274 -21.51 -1.26 11.32
N TRP A 275 -20.94 -0.98 12.49
CA TRP A 275 -21.60 -1.07 13.79
C TRP A 275 -21.86 0.29 14.47
N ASN A 276 -21.10 1.35 14.14
CA ASN A 276 -21.24 2.68 14.78
C ASN A 276 -22.08 3.67 13.95
N LEU A 277 -23.41 3.54 14.02
CA LEU A 277 -24.41 4.27 13.20
C LEU A 277 -24.50 5.81 13.38
N GLY A 278 -23.55 6.45 14.06
CA GLY A 278 -23.60 7.89 14.37
C GLY A 278 -22.39 8.72 13.92
N VAL A 279 -21.30 8.09 13.50
CA VAL A 279 -20.07 8.78 13.05
C VAL A 279 -20.10 8.90 11.53
N GLU A 280 -19.29 9.79 10.95
CA GLU A 280 -19.19 10.01 9.51
C GLU A 280 -18.63 8.79 8.74
N GLN A 281 -19.39 7.70 8.72
CA GLN A 281 -19.02 6.46 8.05
C GLN A 281 -18.83 6.72 6.55
N TYR A 282 -17.74 6.18 6.02
CA TYR A 282 -17.39 6.25 4.61
C TYR A 282 -17.25 7.67 4.06
N SER A 283 -17.03 8.64 4.96
CA SER A 283 -16.57 9.97 4.61
C SER A 283 -15.11 9.91 4.20
N VAL A 284 -14.78 10.58 3.10
CA VAL A 284 -13.41 10.65 2.60
C VAL A 284 -12.81 11.98 3.05
N TRP A 285 -11.87 11.89 3.99
CA TRP A 285 -11.11 13.02 4.50
C TRP A 285 -9.75 13.08 3.81
N VAL A 286 -9.31 14.28 3.46
CA VAL A 286 -7.98 14.51 2.87
C VAL A 286 -7.25 15.58 3.67
N MET A 287 -5.99 15.32 3.99
CA MET A 287 -5.08 16.29 4.61
C MET A 287 -4.56 17.22 3.50
N LYS A 288 -5.07 18.46 3.45
CA LYS A 288 -4.74 19.41 2.39
C LYS A 288 -3.31 19.95 2.48
N GLU A 289 -2.79 20.07 3.69
CA GLU A 289 -1.42 20.47 3.97
C GLU A 289 -0.79 19.36 4.82
N TYR A 290 0.21 18.69 4.25
CA TYR A 290 0.83 17.53 4.89
C TYR A 290 1.40 17.86 6.27
N GLY A 291 1.10 17.03 7.26
CA GLY A 291 1.48 17.22 8.66
C GLY A 291 0.64 18.25 9.43
N VAL A 292 -0.28 18.98 8.79
CA VAL A 292 -1.10 20.01 9.45
C VAL A 292 -2.48 19.44 9.80
N ALA A 293 -2.72 19.22 11.10
CA ALA A 293 -3.95 18.61 11.62
C ALA A 293 -5.22 19.40 11.23
N GLU A 294 -5.15 20.73 11.24
CA GLU A 294 -6.27 21.61 10.91
C GLU A 294 -6.63 21.58 9.41
N SER A 295 -5.76 21.01 8.57
CA SER A 295 -5.97 20.94 7.12
C SER A 295 -6.84 19.74 6.69
N TRP A 296 -7.17 18.84 7.62
CA TRP A 296 -8.09 17.74 7.35
C TRP A 296 -9.44 18.28 6.88
N THR A 297 -9.76 17.96 5.63
CA THR A 297 -10.98 18.43 4.97
C THR A 297 -11.76 17.23 4.45
N LYS A 298 -13.02 17.13 4.85
CA LYS A 298 -13.97 16.19 4.24
C LYS A 298 -14.24 16.61 2.79
N ILE A 299 -14.03 15.70 1.85
CA ILE A 299 -14.24 15.98 0.41
C ILE A 299 -15.60 15.49 -0.06
N PHE A 300 -16.00 14.27 0.33
CA PHE A 300 -17.31 13.69 0.00
C PHE A 300 -17.65 12.51 0.91
N ASP A 301 -18.91 12.09 0.86
CA ASP A 301 -19.39 10.83 1.44
C ASP A 301 -19.58 9.78 0.34
N ILE A 302 -19.25 8.53 0.66
CA ILE A 302 -19.54 7.37 -0.17
C ILE A 302 -20.90 6.81 0.25
N ASP A 303 -21.91 7.08 -0.56
CA ASP A 303 -23.26 6.54 -0.35
C ASP A 303 -23.56 5.48 -1.42
N VAL A 304 -23.45 4.21 -1.02
CA VAL A 304 -23.88 3.07 -1.84
C VAL A 304 -24.97 2.25 -1.16
N GLY A 305 -25.59 2.77 -0.10
CA GLY A 305 -26.53 2.06 0.77
C GLY A 305 -25.90 0.97 1.65
N GLU A 306 -26.74 0.10 2.22
CA GLU A 306 -26.30 -1.01 3.06
C GLU A 306 -25.35 -1.98 2.32
N GLY A 307 -24.49 -2.65 3.08
CA GLY A 307 -23.57 -3.67 2.55
C GLY A 307 -22.24 -3.12 2.03
N LEU A 308 -21.98 -1.82 2.15
CA LEU A 308 -20.66 -1.24 1.89
C LEU A 308 -19.63 -1.87 2.83
N GLY A 309 -18.50 -2.25 2.26
CA GLY A 309 -17.32 -2.75 2.94
C GLY A 309 -16.17 -1.74 2.85
N ARG A 310 -14.96 -2.24 2.62
CA ARG A 310 -13.74 -1.44 2.47
C ARG A 310 -13.74 -0.60 1.19
N VAL A 311 -13.15 0.59 1.27
CA VAL A 311 -12.65 1.36 0.13
C VAL A 311 -11.27 0.82 -0.27
N VAL A 312 -11.16 0.31 -1.49
CA VAL A 312 -9.92 -0.30 -2.01
C VAL A 312 -8.91 0.79 -2.40
N GLY A 313 -9.40 1.89 -2.98
CA GLY A 313 -8.59 3.04 -3.35
C GLY A 313 -9.36 3.98 -4.27
N PHE A 314 -8.65 4.91 -4.92
CA PHE A 314 -9.25 5.94 -5.75
C PHE A 314 -8.60 5.98 -7.14
N THR A 315 -9.37 6.40 -8.14
CA THR A 315 -8.84 6.71 -9.48
C THR A 315 -8.27 8.12 -9.51
N ASN A 316 -7.49 8.43 -10.56
CA ASN A 316 -6.97 9.77 -10.80
C ASN A 316 -8.08 10.83 -10.95
N ASN A 317 -9.26 10.41 -11.40
CA ASN A 317 -10.43 11.29 -11.53
C ASN A 317 -11.23 11.42 -10.22
N GLY A 318 -10.76 10.82 -9.12
CA GLY A 318 -11.38 10.88 -7.80
C GLY A 318 -12.55 9.91 -7.61
N GLU A 319 -12.76 8.95 -8.52
CA GLU A 319 -13.75 7.89 -8.32
C GLU A 319 -13.23 6.87 -7.30
N ALA A 320 -14.09 6.41 -6.40
CA ALA A 320 -13.71 5.43 -5.39
C ALA A 320 -13.96 4.01 -5.90
N LEU A 321 -12.99 3.12 -5.76
CA LEU A 321 -13.19 1.68 -5.91
C LEU A 321 -13.55 1.10 -4.55
N VAL A 322 -14.75 0.57 -4.41
CA VAL A 322 -15.29 0.10 -3.12
C VAL A 322 -15.76 -1.34 -3.20
N THR A 323 -15.78 -2.01 -2.06
CA THR A 323 -16.34 -3.35 -1.93
C THR A 323 -17.76 -3.25 -1.38
N LYS A 324 -18.72 -3.95 -1.98
CA LYS A 324 -20.11 -4.02 -1.53
C LYS A 324 -20.64 -5.43 -1.71
N ASP A 325 -21.17 -6.05 -0.65
CA ASP A 325 -21.75 -7.40 -0.67
C ASP A 325 -20.84 -8.44 -1.34
N GLY A 326 -19.53 -8.33 -1.09
CA GLY A 326 -18.54 -9.23 -1.68
C GLY A 326 -18.13 -8.92 -3.13
N LYS A 327 -18.58 -7.80 -3.71
CA LYS A 327 -18.31 -7.38 -5.10
C LYS A 327 -17.61 -6.03 -5.13
N LEU A 328 -16.93 -5.74 -6.23
CA LEU A 328 -16.38 -4.40 -6.49
C LEU A 328 -17.37 -3.49 -7.19
N LEU A 329 -17.30 -2.21 -6.87
CA LEU A 329 -18.03 -1.13 -7.52
C LEU A 329 -17.13 0.11 -7.64
N PHE A 330 -17.19 0.79 -8.77
CA PHE A 330 -16.80 2.19 -8.84
C PHE A 330 -17.92 3.04 -8.30
N TYR A 331 -17.57 4.05 -7.52
CA TYR A 331 -18.45 5.10 -7.05
C TYR A 331 -17.92 6.45 -7.54
N ASN A 332 -18.73 7.14 -8.34
CA ASN A 332 -18.42 8.48 -8.81
C ASN A 332 -19.02 9.51 -7.83
N PRO A 333 -18.21 10.25 -7.06
CA PRO A 333 -18.72 11.14 -6.01
C PRO A 333 -19.52 12.32 -6.57
N SER A 334 -19.20 12.80 -7.76
CA SER A 334 -19.90 13.95 -8.39
C SER A 334 -21.31 13.60 -8.85
N SER A 335 -21.49 12.41 -9.44
CA SER A 335 -22.78 11.95 -9.95
C SER A 335 -23.55 11.05 -8.99
N ARG A 336 -22.89 10.57 -7.92
CA ARG A 336 -23.39 9.56 -6.96
C ARG A 336 -23.87 8.28 -7.64
N ARG A 337 -23.23 7.92 -8.75
CA ARG A 337 -23.54 6.71 -9.51
C ARG A 337 -22.50 5.64 -9.22
N THR A 338 -22.96 4.40 -9.26
CA THR A 338 -22.09 3.23 -9.19
C THR A 338 -21.99 2.52 -10.52
N LEU A 339 -20.83 1.93 -10.78
CA LEU A 339 -20.56 1.12 -11.97
C LEU A 339 -19.90 -0.19 -11.53
N ASN A 340 -20.36 -1.32 -12.07
CA ASN A 340 -19.70 -2.60 -11.85
C ASN A 340 -18.46 -2.70 -12.78
N PRO A 341 -17.24 -2.85 -12.23
CA PRO A 341 -16.03 -3.00 -13.02
C PRO A 341 -15.92 -4.37 -13.71
N HIS A 342 -16.80 -5.32 -13.39
CA HIS A 342 -16.75 -6.72 -13.86
C HIS A 342 -15.43 -7.42 -13.50
N ILE A 343 -14.79 -6.98 -12.41
CA ILE A 343 -13.61 -7.63 -11.83
C ILE A 343 -14.10 -8.73 -10.87
N HIS A 344 -13.73 -9.96 -11.16
CA HIS A 344 -14.05 -11.13 -10.33
C HIS A 344 -12.85 -11.49 -9.47
N ALA A 345 -12.78 -10.89 -8.28
CA ALA A 345 -11.74 -11.16 -7.29
C ALA A 345 -12.35 -11.24 -5.88
N GLN A 346 -11.63 -11.88 -4.96
CA GLN A 346 -12.01 -11.84 -3.55
C GLN A 346 -11.75 -10.42 -3.03
N PRO A 347 -12.73 -9.75 -2.39
CA PRO A 347 -12.56 -8.36 -1.96
C PRO A 347 -11.35 -8.09 -1.06
N ALA A 348 -11.00 -9.06 -0.21
CA ALA A 348 -9.86 -8.98 0.70
C ALA A 348 -8.50 -9.18 0.00
N SER A 349 -8.47 -9.64 -1.25
CA SER A 349 -7.24 -9.92 -2.00
C SER A 349 -6.89 -8.80 -3.00
N LEU A 350 -7.50 -7.62 -2.84
CA LEU A 350 -7.36 -6.52 -3.79
C LEU A 350 -6.50 -5.41 -3.20
N TYR A 351 -5.60 -4.93 -4.04
CA TYR A 351 -4.72 -3.83 -3.76
C TYR A 351 -4.76 -2.87 -4.95
N LEU A 352 -4.85 -1.57 -4.67
CA LEU A 352 -4.83 -0.52 -5.67
C LEU A 352 -3.82 0.53 -5.26
N ASP A 353 -2.87 0.81 -6.15
CA ASP A 353 -1.87 1.85 -5.96
C ASP A 353 -1.46 2.43 -7.33
N THR A 354 -0.74 3.54 -7.27
CA THR A 354 -0.12 4.19 -8.42
C THR A 354 1.06 3.36 -8.94
N TYR A 355 1.10 3.15 -10.25
CA TYR A 355 2.15 2.38 -10.89
C TYR A 355 2.80 3.17 -12.02
N MET A 356 4.12 3.03 -12.13
CA MET A 356 4.91 3.58 -13.23
C MET A 356 5.93 2.56 -13.71
N ASP A 357 6.31 2.65 -14.97
CA ASP A 357 7.36 1.78 -15.48
C ASP A 357 8.73 2.15 -14.92
N SER A 358 9.54 1.14 -14.59
CA SER A 358 10.91 1.35 -14.09
C SER A 358 11.88 0.26 -14.54
N LEU A 359 13.17 0.61 -14.58
CA LEU A 359 14.27 -0.34 -14.84
C LEU A 359 14.97 -0.77 -13.54
N VAL A 360 14.36 -0.48 -12.39
CA VAL A 360 14.90 -0.86 -11.08
C VAL A 360 14.98 -2.39 -11.01
N LEU A 361 16.00 -2.93 -10.35
CA LEU A 361 16.35 -4.36 -10.32
C LEU A 361 16.96 -4.94 -11.61
N LEU A 362 17.04 -4.20 -12.73
CA LEU A 362 17.56 -4.74 -14.00
C LEU A 362 18.94 -5.39 -13.84
N ASN A 363 19.84 -4.73 -13.10
CA ASN A 363 21.23 -5.17 -12.89
C ASN A 363 21.45 -5.95 -11.57
N VAL A 364 20.41 -6.26 -10.81
CA VAL A 364 20.54 -7.03 -9.56
C VAL A 364 20.55 -8.52 -9.92
N GLU A 365 21.64 -9.24 -9.73
CA GLU A 365 21.68 -10.67 -10.03
C GLU A 365 20.82 -11.49 -9.05
N ASP A 366 20.23 -12.60 -9.53
CA ASP A 366 19.45 -13.50 -8.69
C ASP A 366 20.35 -14.10 -7.60
N GLY A 367 19.99 -13.90 -6.33
CA GLY A 367 20.80 -14.34 -5.18
C GLY A 367 21.96 -13.41 -4.80
N ALA A 368 22.10 -12.22 -5.41
CA ALA A 368 23.11 -11.23 -5.01
C ALA A 368 22.84 -10.61 -3.62
N LEU A 369 21.59 -10.64 -3.17
CA LEU A 369 21.13 -10.07 -1.90
C LEU A 369 20.81 -11.21 -0.93
N GLY A 370 21.86 -11.76 -0.29
CA GLY A 370 21.74 -12.72 0.80
C GLY A 370 22.21 -14.15 0.49
N ARG A 371 23.32 -14.53 1.12
CA ARG A 371 23.60 -15.91 1.56
C ARG A 371 23.54 -15.95 3.08
#